data_AF-A0A7C9MZB3-F1
#
_entry.id   AF-A0A7C9MZB3-F1
#
_cell.length_a   1.000
_cell.length_b   1.000
_cell.length_c   1.000
_cell.angle_alpha   90.00
_cell.angle_beta   90.00
_cell.angle_gamma   90.00
#
_symmetry.space_group_name_H-M   'P 1'
#
loop_
_entity.id
_entity.type
_entity.pdbx_description
1 polymer ?
#
loop_
_entity_poly.entity_id
_entity_poly.type
_entity_poly.pdbx_seq_one_letter_code
_entity_poly.pdbx_strand_id
1 'polypeptide(L)'
;MNTSLQALLGLRLPVIQAPMAGSQGSALALAVTNAGGLGSLPAATLSPAQLRDELEVMRRAAQGPWNVNFFCHRPPESDPQREAVWRAALAPL
;
A
#
# COMPACT_ATOMS: atom_id res chain seq x y z
N MET A 1 8.76 17.34 -23.54
CA MET A 1 8.74 15.92 -23.93
C MET A 1 7.67 15.23 -23.10
N ASN A 2 6.75 14.48 -23.71
CA ASN A 2 5.67 13.78 -23.01
C ASN A 2 6.08 12.32 -22.80
N THR A 3 6.58 11.98 -21.62
CA THR A 3 6.98 10.60 -21.29
C THR A 3 5.75 9.84 -20.81
N SER A 4 5.46 8.69 -21.43
CA SER A 4 4.35 7.84 -20.98
C SER A 4 4.67 7.24 -19.60
N LEU A 5 3.63 6.89 -18.83
CA LEU A 5 3.79 6.25 -17.53
C LEU A 5 4.62 4.96 -17.63
N GLN A 6 4.42 4.20 -18.70
CA GLN A 6 5.17 2.98 -19.00
C GLN A 6 6.66 3.26 -19.19
N ALA A 7 7.01 4.30 -19.95
CA ALA A 7 8.40 4.68 -20.18
C ALA A 7 9.06 5.23 -18.91
N LEU A 8 8.30 5.98 -18.10
CA LEU A 8 8.80 6.52 -16.84
C LEU A 8 9.12 5.44 -15.80
N LEU A 9 8.25 4.42 -15.71
CA LEU A 9 8.31 3.42 -14.63
C LEU A 9 8.79 2.03 -15.08
N GLY A 10 9.03 1.82 -16.38
CA GLY A 10 9.42 0.52 -16.92
C GLY A 10 8.28 -0.52 -16.92
N LEU A 11 7.06 -0.10 -17.22
CA LEU A 11 5.86 -0.96 -17.23
C LEU A 11 5.51 -1.44 -18.64
N ARG A 12 4.86 -2.60 -18.75
CA ARG A 12 4.24 -3.06 -20.01
C ARG A 12 2.83 -2.50 -20.17
N LEU A 13 2.11 -2.34 -19.06
CA LEU A 13 0.74 -1.84 -19.00
C LEU A 13 0.70 -0.54 -18.20
N PRO A 14 -0.08 0.48 -18.61
CA PRO A 14 -0.25 1.73 -17.87
C PRO A 14 -1.22 1.58 -16.69
N VAL A 15 -1.05 0.52 -15.88
CA VAL A 15 -1.95 0.19 -14.78
C VAL A 15 -1.16 0.17 -13.48
N ILE A 16 -1.63 0.93 -12.50
CA ILE A 16 -1.15 0.88 -11.12
C ILE A 16 -2.27 0.30 -10.28
N GLN A 17 -2.00 -0.81 -9.59
CA GLN A 17 -2.93 -1.34 -8.61
C GLN A 17 -2.77 -0.53 -7.31
N ALA A 18 -3.87 0.04 -6.82
CA ALA A 18 -3.84 0.96 -5.68
C ALA A 18 -3.53 0.25 -4.36
N PRO A 19 -2.60 0.75 -3.53
CA PRO A 19 -2.31 0.16 -2.22
C PRO A 19 -3.51 0.33 -1.28
N MET A 20 -4.04 -0.78 -0.75
CA MET A 20 -5.19 -0.78 0.17
C MET A 20 -4.82 -1.44 1.50
N ALA A 21 -4.47 -0.62 2.50
CA ALA A 21 -4.15 -1.11 3.83
C ALA A 21 -5.33 -1.87 4.46
N GLY A 22 -5.07 -3.06 5.02
CA GLY A 22 -6.08 -3.91 5.65
C GLY A 22 -6.75 -4.94 4.74
N SER A 23 -6.55 -4.90 3.43
CA SER A 23 -7.16 -5.86 2.47
C SER A 23 -6.18 -6.52 1.50
N GLN A 24 -4.89 -6.20 1.59
CA GLN A 24 -3.89 -6.58 0.59
C GLN A 24 -2.52 -6.90 1.20
N GLY A 25 -1.84 -7.92 0.65
CA GLY A 25 -0.41 -8.23 0.85
C GLY A 25 0.33 -8.48 -0.48
N SER A 26 1.53 -9.08 -0.43
CA SER A 26 2.37 -9.31 -1.62
C SER A 26 1.71 -10.12 -2.74
N ALA A 27 0.84 -11.08 -2.43
CA ALA A 27 0.23 -11.94 -3.46
C ALA A 27 -0.48 -11.15 -4.57
N LEU A 28 -1.27 -10.13 -4.19
CA LEU A 28 -1.96 -9.26 -5.17
C LEU A 28 -0.99 -8.34 -5.90
N ALA A 29 -0.02 -7.76 -5.18
CA ALA A 29 0.99 -6.90 -5.80
C ALA A 29 1.83 -7.67 -6.84
N LEU A 30 2.24 -8.90 -6.50
CA LEU A 30 2.94 -9.82 -7.40
C LEU A 30 2.14 -10.15 -8.65
N ALA A 31 0.85 -10.48 -8.50
CA ALA A 31 0.00 -10.81 -9.63
C ALA A 31 -0.04 -9.67 -10.66
N VAL A 32 -0.15 -8.42 -10.19
CA VAL A 32 -0.18 -7.23 -11.05
C VAL A 32 1.19 -6.93 -11.65
N THR A 33 2.25 -6.97 -10.85
CA THR A 33 3.63 -6.77 -11.32
C THR A 33 3.99 -7.78 -12.40
N ASN A 34 3.67 -9.06 -12.20
CA ASN A 34 3.98 -10.12 -13.14
C ASN A 34 3.12 -10.05 -14.41
N ALA A 35 1.88 -9.55 -14.31
CA ALA A 35 1.05 -9.23 -15.48
C ALA A 35 1.61 -8.05 -16.29
N GLY A 36 2.43 -7.19 -15.68
CA GLY A 36 3.15 -6.08 -16.35
C GLY A 36 2.64 -4.69 -16.01
N GLY A 37 1.75 -4.58 -15.01
CA GLY A 37 1.43 -3.32 -14.36
C GLY A 37 2.35 -3.05 -13.16
N LEU A 38 2.02 -2.05 -12.35
CA LEU A 38 2.70 -1.74 -11.09
C LEU A 38 1.84 -2.24 -9.92
N GLY A 39 2.21 -3.37 -9.33
CA GLY A 39 1.64 -3.82 -8.06
C GLY A 39 2.11 -2.95 -6.90
N SER A 40 1.24 -2.70 -5.92
CA SER A 40 1.58 -1.85 -4.76
C SER A 40 1.40 -2.56 -3.44
N LEU A 41 2.42 -2.57 -2.59
CA LEU A 41 2.36 -3.09 -1.23
C LEU A 41 1.96 -1.97 -0.24
N PRO A 42 0.88 -2.13 0.56
CA PRO A 42 0.48 -1.15 1.56
C PRO A 42 1.30 -1.27 2.86
N ALA A 43 2.51 -0.70 2.88
CA ALA A 43 3.46 -0.83 4.00
C ALA A 43 3.09 -0.04 5.25
N ALA A 44 2.21 0.96 5.15
CA ALA A 44 1.90 1.90 6.23
C ALA A 44 1.36 1.29 7.53
N THR A 45 0.81 0.08 7.48
CA THR A 45 0.24 -0.62 8.65
C THR A 45 1.07 -1.82 9.10
N LEU A 46 2.16 -2.12 8.40
CA LEU A 46 3.03 -3.24 8.71
C LEU A 46 4.09 -2.84 9.74
N SER A 47 4.35 -3.73 10.70
CA SER A 47 5.57 -3.63 11.50
C SER A 47 6.82 -3.78 10.60
N PRO A 48 8.00 -3.30 11.04
CA PRO A 48 9.24 -3.47 10.28
C PRO A 48 9.57 -4.93 9.94
N ALA A 49 9.23 -5.88 10.82
CA ALA A 49 9.43 -7.30 10.57
C ALA A 49 8.50 -7.82 9.46
N GLN A 50 7.20 -7.54 9.56
CA GLN A 50 6.23 -7.91 8.52
C GLN A 50 6.57 -7.29 7.16
N LEU A 51 6.99 -6.01 7.15
CA LEU A 51 7.41 -5.36 5.91
C LEU A 51 8.61 -6.08 5.29
N ARG A 52 9.59 -6.49 6.10
CA ARG A 52 10.75 -7.25 5.61
C ARG A 52 10.31 -8.57 4.95
N ASP A 53 9.41 -9.30 5.58
CA ASP A 53 8.91 -10.58 5.06
C ASP A 53 8.19 -10.38 3.71
N GLU A 54 7.31 -9.38 3.62
CA GLU A 54 6.62 -9.04 2.36
C GLU A 54 7.60 -8.61 1.26
N LEU A 55 8.61 -7.80 1.60
CA LEU A 55 9.63 -7.36 0.64
C LEU A 55 10.52 -8.52 0.16
N GLU A 56 10.83 -9.49 1.01
CA GLU A 56 11.53 -10.71 0.60
C GLU A 56 10.72 -11.54 -0.39
N VAL A 57 9.41 -11.67 -0.17
CA VAL A 57 8.50 -12.34 -1.10
C VAL A 57 8.45 -11.60 -2.44
N MET A 58 8.26 -10.27 -2.42
CA MET A 58 8.27 -9.43 -3.62
C MET A 58 9.58 -9.60 -4.39
N ARG A 59 10.72 -9.46 -3.70
CA ARG A 59 12.07 -9.56 -4.29
C ARG A 59 12.32 -10.89 -4.99
N ARG A 60 11.80 -11.99 -4.47
CA ARG A 60 12.03 -13.33 -5.02
C ARG A 60 11.15 -13.65 -6.22
N ALA A 61 9.92 -13.14 -6.26
CA ALA A 61 8.90 -13.59 -7.21
C ALA A 61 8.48 -12.56 -8.26
N ALA A 62 8.79 -11.28 -8.06
CA ALA A 62 8.38 -10.22 -8.98
C ALA A 62 9.22 -10.21 -10.27
N GLN A 63 8.53 -10.03 -11.40
CA GLN A 63 9.10 -9.96 -12.75
C GLN A 63 8.88 -8.56 -13.35
N GLY A 64 9.25 -7.53 -12.59
CA GLY A 64 9.07 -6.13 -12.94
C GLY A 64 9.15 -5.22 -11.71
N PRO A 65 8.96 -3.91 -11.89
CA PRO A 65 8.91 -2.96 -10.78
C PRO A 65 7.65 -3.16 -9.92
N TRP A 66 7.75 -2.78 -8.65
CA TRP A 66 6.62 -2.71 -7.71
C TRP A 66 6.72 -1.45 -6.85
N ASN A 67 5.60 -1.06 -6.27
CA ASN A 67 5.45 0.11 -5.40
C ASN A 67 5.37 -0.33 -3.93
N VAL A 68 5.90 0.49 -3.04
CA VAL A 68 5.80 0.34 -1.58
C VAL A 68 5.23 1.64 -1.02
N ASN A 69 4.03 1.58 -0.44
CA ASN A 69 3.27 2.75 -0.04
C ASN A 69 3.30 2.98 1.47
N PHE A 70 3.49 4.24 1.88
CA PHE A 70 3.49 4.68 3.27
C PHE A 70 2.49 5.83 3.47
N PHE A 71 1.95 5.92 4.68
CA PHE A 71 1.24 7.12 5.12
C PHE A 71 2.25 8.21 5.48
N CYS A 72 1.93 9.45 5.11
CA CYS A 72 2.76 10.63 5.38
C CYS A 72 1.94 11.77 6.00
N HIS A 73 0.86 11.43 6.72
CA HIS A 73 0.08 12.42 7.46
C HIS A 73 0.78 12.77 8.77
N ARG A 74 0.55 13.98 9.28
CA ARG A 74 0.92 14.32 10.66
C ARG A 74 0.14 13.39 11.60
N PRO A 75 0.80 12.61 12.47
CA PRO A 75 0.10 11.80 13.46
C PRO A 75 -0.83 12.69 14.30
N PRO A 76 -2.12 12.34 14.43
CA PRO A 76 -3.02 13.11 15.27
C PRO A 76 -2.61 12.96 16.74
N GLU A 77 -2.75 14.03 17.50
CA GLU A 77 -2.60 13.98 18.96
C GLU A 77 -3.82 13.27 19.56
N SER A 78 -3.56 12.34 20.50
CA SER A 78 -4.63 11.65 21.22
C SER A 78 -5.39 12.63 22.10
N ASP A 79 -6.71 12.61 22.01
CA ASP A 79 -7.61 13.43 22.83
C ASP A 79 -8.71 12.53 23.42
N PRO A 80 -8.52 12.05 24.65
CA PRO A 80 -9.45 11.13 25.30
C PRO A 80 -10.87 11.71 25.44
N GLN A 81 -11.00 13.03 25.60
CA GLN A 81 -12.30 13.68 25.74
C GLN A 81 -13.04 13.69 24.41
N ARG A 82 -12.37 14.07 23.31
CA ARG A 82 -12.94 13.98 21.97
C ARG A 82 -13.29 12.54 21.59
N GLU A 83 -12.44 11.58 21.96
CA GLU A 83 -12.70 10.16 21.73
C GLU A 83 -13.93 9.66 22.51
N ALA A 84 -14.09 10.06 23.77
CA ALA A 84 -15.25 9.71 24.59
C ALA A 84 -16.55 10.28 23.99
N VAL A 85 -16.55 11.54 23.56
CA VAL A 85 -17.70 12.17 22.90
C VAL A 85 -18.07 11.42 21.62
N TRP A 86 -17.09 11.10 20.78
CA TRP A 86 -17.30 10.34 19.55
C TRP A 86 -17.87 8.95 19.81
N ARG A 87 -17.34 8.23 20.80
CA ARG A 87 -17.81 6.88 21.18
C ARG A 87 -19.24 6.90 21.71
N ALA A 88 -19.60 7.90 22.53
CA ALA A 88 -20.97 8.04 23.03
C ALA A 88 -21.96 8.33 21.89
N ALA A 89 -21.58 9.18 20.92
CA ALA A 89 -22.44 9.51 19.78
C ALA A 89 -22.68 8.33 18.83
N LEU A 90 -21.74 7.38 18.75
CA LEU A 90 -21.83 6.17 17.92
C LEU A 90 -22.21 4.92 18.72
N ALA A 91 -22.63 5.07 19.98
CA ALA A 91 -23.07 3.93 20.77
C ALA A 91 -24.29 3.26 20.12
N PRO A 92 -24.37 1.92 20.13
CA PRO A 92 -25.60 1.23 19.74
C PRO A 92 -26.79 1.74 20.54
N LEU A 93 -27.96 1.76 19.91
CA LEU A 93 -29.23 2.06 20.56
C LEU A 93 -29.62 0.98 21.58
#